data_AF-A0A953YJU4-F1
#
_entry.id   AF-A0A953YJU4-F1
#
_cell.length_a   1.000
_cell.length_b   1.000
_cell.length_c   1.000
_cell.angle_alpha   90.00
_cell.angle_beta   90.00
_cell.angle_gamma   90.00
#
_symmetry.space_group_name_H-M   'P 1'
#
loop_
_entity.id
_entity.type
_entity.pdbx_description
1 polymer ?
#
loop_
_entity_poly.entity_id
_entity_poly.type
_entity_poly.pdbx_seq_one_letter_code
_entity_poly.pdbx_strand_id
1 'polypeptide(L)'
;GKNEGFNADTSEYGDLVAAGVIDPAKVVKTALQNAASVASLLLTTESLITDIPKEEDDDDHHDHHDHGMGGGMGDMGMGGMGGMGGMM
;
A
#
# COMPACT_ATOMS: atom_id res chain seq x y z
N GLY A 1 -9.33 41.48 19.92
CA GLY A 1 -10.63 40.84 20.27
C GLY A 1 -10.66 39.40 19.79
N LYS A 2 -11.65 38.59 20.19
CA LYS A 2 -11.72 37.12 19.92
C LYS A 2 -11.54 36.69 18.44
N ASN A 3 -11.63 37.63 17.49
CA ASN A 3 -11.57 37.39 16.05
C ASN A 3 -10.31 37.95 15.38
N GLU A 4 -9.37 38.53 16.13
CA GLU A 4 -8.12 39.05 15.54
C GLU A 4 -7.21 37.92 15.10
N GLY A 5 -6.70 38.02 13.87
CA GLY A 5 -5.75 37.08 13.33
C GLY A 5 -5.14 37.56 12.01
N PHE A 6 -4.36 36.69 11.38
CA PHE A 6 -3.66 36.96 10.14
C PHE A 6 -4.45 36.45 8.94
N ASN A 7 -4.80 37.33 8.01
CA ASN A 7 -5.38 36.92 6.73
C ASN A 7 -4.26 36.61 5.74
N ALA A 8 -4.12 35.34 5.37
CA ALA A 8 -3.05 34.90 4.47
C ALA A 8 -3.21 35.40 3.02
N ASP A 9 -4.42 35.75 2.58
CA ASP A 9 -4.68 36.26 1.24
C ASP A 9 -4.19 37.71 1.09
N THR A 10 -4.48 38.55 2.10
CA THR A 10 -4.07 39.97 2.11
C THR A 10 -2.74 40.22 2.80
N SER A 11 -2.22 39.24 3.54
CA SER A 11 -1.04 39.37 4.41
C SER A 11 -1.15 40.45 5.49
N GLU A 12 -2.37 40.72 5.97
CA GLU A 12 -2.66 41.73 6.99
C GLU A 12 -3.25 41.12 8.26
N TYR A 13 -3.01 41.78 9.40
CA TYR A 13 -3.66 41.44 10.67
C TYR A 13 -4.95 42.24 10.82
N GLY A 14 -6.03 41.58 11.23
CA GLY A 14 -7.33 42.22 11.42
C GLY A 14 -8.39 41.25 11.95
N ASP A 15 -9.65 41.68 11.91
CA ASP A 15 -10.80 40.83 12.27
C ASP A 15 -11.06 39.80 11.15
N LEU A 16 -10.79 38.53 11.44
CA LEU A 16 -10.94 37.43 10.48
C LEU A 16 -12.40 37.12 10.14
N VAL A 17 -13.34 37.39 11.06
CA VAL A 17 -14.77 37.20 10.80
C VAL A 17 -15.25 38.25 9.81
N ALA A 18 -14.84 39.51 9.99
CA ALA A 18 -15.15 40.59 9.05
C ALA A 18 -14.48 40.35 7.68
N ALA A 19 -13.29 39.76 7.66
CA ALA A 19 -12.59 39.36 6.45
C ALA A 19 -13.17 38.11 5.76
N GLY A 20 -14.16 37.43 6.37
CA GLY A 20 -14.78 36.21 5.83
C GLY A 20 -13.95 34.94 5.99
N VAL A 21 -12.85 34.99 6.74
CA VAL A 21 -11.97 33.85 7.03
C VAL A 21 -12.52 33.10 8.26
N ILE A 22 -13.40 32.14 8.03
CA ILE A 22 -14.16 31.44 9.08
C ILE A 22 -13.80 29.95 9.07
N ASP A 23 -13.34 29.43 10.22
CA ASP A 23 -13.13 27.99 10.44
C ASP A 23 -14.22 27.42 11.36
N PRO A 24 -14.97 26.38 10.96
CA PRO A 24 -15.99 25.79 11.81
C PRO A 24 -15.43 25.26 13.13
N ALA A 25 -16.10 25.57 14.24
CA ALA A 25 -15.66 25.15 15.58
C ALA A 25 -15.41 23.63 15.71
N LYS A 26 -16.17 22.81 14.96
CA LYS A 26 -15.98 21.35 14.92
C LYS A 26 -14.63 20.96 14.33
N VAL A 27 -14.17 21.65 13.28
CA VAL A 27 -12.89 21.36 12.59
C VAL A 27 -11.73 21.63 13.54
N VAL A 28 -11.63 22.86 14.07
CA VAL A 28 -10.56 23.23 15.02
C VAL A 28 -10.52 22.30 16.23
N LYS A 29 -11.70 22.03 16.83
CA LYS A 29 -11.79 21.18 18.02
C LYS A 29 -11.32 19.75 17.72
N THR A 30 -11.83 19.14 16.65
CA THR A 30 -11.45 17.77 16.30
C THR A 30 -9.98 17.68 15.89
N ALA A 31 -9.45 18.67 15.16
CA ALA A 31 -8.04 18.72 14.80
C ALA A 31 -7.13 18.73 16.04
N LEU A 32 -7.42 19.61 17.01
CA LEU A 32 -6.65 19.68 18.26
C LEU A 32 -6.75 18.39 19.08
N GLN A 33 -7.95 17.81 19.19
CA GLN A 33 -8.16 16.57 19.93
C GLN A 33 -7.38 15.40 19.31
N ASN A 34 -7.43 15.27 17.99
CA ASN A 34 -6.70 14.22 17.27
C ASN A 34 -5.19 14.42 17.37
N ALA A 35 -4.72 15.66 17.22
CA ALA A 35 -3.30 16.00 17.36
C ALA A 35 -2.79 15.68 18.77
N ALA A 36 -3.53 16.06 19.81
CA ALA A 36 -3.20 15.73 21.19
C ALA A 36 -3.17 14.21 21.44
N SER A 37 -4.09 13.45 20.83
CA SER A 37 -4.11 11.99 20.91
C SER A 37 -2.84 11.36 20.34
N VAL A 38 -2.44 11.76 19.13
CA VAL A 38 -1.21 11.24 18.49
C VAL A 38 0.04 11.68 19.25
N ALA A 39 0.10 12.95 19.66
CA ALA A 39 1.22 13.46 20.44
C ALA A 39 1.38 12.71 21.78
N SER A 40 0.27 12.40 22.46
CA SER A 40 0.30 11.64 23.71
C SER A 40 0.85 10.23 23.52
N LEU A 41 0.46 9.55 22.44
CA LEU A 41 1.01 8.24 22.08
C LEU A 41 2.53 8.34 21.84
N LEU A 42 2.97 9.27 21.00
CA LEU A 42 4.39 9.43 20.65
C LEU A 42 5.26 9.79 21.86
N LEU A 43 4.79 10.68 22.74
CA LEU A 43 5.54 11.11 23.93
C LEU A 43 5.72 10.01 24.98
N THR A 44 4.81 9.02 24.99
CA THR A 44 4.83 7.91 25.96
C THR A 44 5.38 6.63 25.38
N THR A 45 5.72 6.60 24.09
CA THR A 45 6.34 5.45 23.44
C THR A 45 7.85 5.52 23.61
N GLU A 46 8.40 4.60 24.40
CA GLU A 46 9.86 4.56 24.68
C GLU A 46 10.66 3.84 23.59
N SER A 47 10.06 2.87 22.90
CA SER A 47 10.72 2.07 21.86
C SER A 47 9.71 1.56 20.83
N LEU A 48 10.17 1.46 19.58
CA LEU A 48 9.45 0.88 18.46
C LEU A 48 10.30 -0.27 17.91
N ILE A 49 9.76 -1.49 17.92
CA ILE A 49 10.40 -2.67 17.35
C ILE A 49 9.77 -2.92 15.98
N THR A 50 10.61 -3.07 14.95
CA THR A 50 10.18 -3.35 13.58
C THR A 50 10.90 -4.58 13.04
N ASP A 51 10.21 -5.38 12.25
CA ASP A 51 10.84 -6.46 11.47
C ASP A 51 11.67 -5.87 10.34
N ILE A 52 12.74 -6.57 9.97
CA ILE A 52 13.54 -6.22 8.78
C ILE A 52 12.68 -6.53 7.55
N PRO A 53 12.54 -5.59 6.60
CA PRO A 53 11.85 -5.87 5.34
C PRO A 53 12.44 -7.10 4.67
N LYS A 54 11.59 -8.04 4.28
CA LYS A 54 12.01 -9.19 3.49
C LYS A 54 12.19 -8.72 2.06
N GLU A 55 13.27 -9.14 1.42
CA GLU A 55 13.32 -9.12 -0.05
C GLU A 55 12.23 -10.10 -0.52
N GLU A 56 11.30 -9.60 -1.34
CA GLU A 56 10.44 -10.49 -2.10
C GLU A 56 11.38 -11.14 -3.13
N ASP A 57 11.51 -12.46 -3.09
CA ASP A 57 12.09 -13.17 -4.22
C ASP A 57 11.24 -12.78 -5.44
N ASP A 58 11.88 -12.20 -6.47
CA ASP A 58 11.29 -12.05 -7.79
C ASP A 58 11.00 -13.49 -8.30
N ASP A 59 9.91 -14.08 -7.82
CA ASP A 59 9.35 -15.28 -8.38
C ASP A 59 8.80 -14.85 -9.75
N ASP A 60 9.66 -15.04 -10.76
CA ASP A 60 9.33 -15.20 -12.17
C ASP A 60 8.29 -16.33 -12.33
N HIS A 61 7.08 -16.10 -11.84
CA HIS A 61 5.90 -16.85 -12.24
C HIS A 61 5.49 -16.33 -13.61
N HIS A 62 6.25 -16.76 -14.62
CA HIS A 62 5.70 -16.91 -15.95
C HIS A 62 4.47 -17.81 -15.83
N ASP A 63 3.30 -17.18 -15.82
CA ASP A 63 2.02 -17.77 -16.18
C ASP A 63 2.21 -18.51 -17.51
N HIS A 64 2.42 -19.82 -17.44
CA HIS A 64 2.29 -20.70 -18.59
C HIS A 64 0.80 -20.80 -18.92
N HIS A 65 0.31 -19.76 -19.59
CA HIS A 65 -0.92 -19.82 -20.36
C HIS A 65 -0.75 -20.86 -21.46
N ASP A 66 -1.44 -21.99 -21.27
CA ASP A 66 -1.90 -22.89 -22.32
C ASP A 66 -2.37 -22.10 -23.54
N HIS A 67 -1.65 -22.18 -24.67
CA HIS A 67 -2.16 -21.92 -26.02
C HIS A 67 -1.15 -22.39 -27.07
N GLY A 68 -1.53 -23.40 -27.87
CA GLY A 68 -1.04 -23.53 -29.25
C GLY A 68 -0.59 -24.90 -29.70
N MET A 69 -1.49 -25.64 -30.34
CA MET A 69 -1.20 -26.73 -31.29
C MET A 69 -0.18 -26.30 -32.36
N GLY A 70 0.83 -27.13 -32.63
CA GLY A 70 1.72 -26.95 -33.79
C GLY A 70 2.86 -27.97 -33.81
N GLY A 71 2.81 -28.92 -34.75
CA GLY A 71 3.65 -30.13 -34.78
C GLY A 71 5.12 -29.94 -35.20
N GLY A 72 5.88 -31.04 -35.18
CA GLY A 72 7.25 -31.05 -35.69
C GLY A 72 8.11 -32.24 -35.24
N MET A 73 7.89 -33.39 -35.87
CA MET A 73 8.79 -34.53 -36.13
C MET A 73 10.25 -34.47 -35.61
N GLY A 74 10.72 -35.56 -34.96
CA GLY A 74 12.17 -35.80 -34.80
C GLY A 74 12.56 -36.96 -33.87
N ASP A 75 12.39 -38.19 -34.36
CA ASP A 75 13.30 -39.34 -34.18
C ASP A 75 14.09 -39.47 -32.85
N MET A 76 13.61 -40.33 -31.94
CA MET A 76 14.49 -41.21 -31.15
C MET A 76 13.77 -42.53 -30.89
N GLY A 77 13.87 -43.44 -31.85
CA GLY A 77 13.66 -44.85 -31.60
C GLY A 77 14.79 -45.40 -30.73
N MET A 78 14.45 -46.03 -29.60
CA MET A 78 15.03 -47.30 -29.14
C MET A 78 14.39 -47.74 -27.83
N GLY A 79 13.90 -48.99 -27.80
CA GLY A 79 13.56 -49.65 -26.54
C GLY A 79 12.40 -50.63 -26.55
N GLY A 80 11.98 -51.17 -27.69
CA GLY A 80 11.08 -52.32 -27.70
C GLY A 80 11.86 -53.62 -27.52
N MET A 81 11.83 -54.23 -26.32
CA MET A 81 11.97 -55.68 -26.15
C MET A 81 11.60 -56.13 -24.72
N GLY A 82 10.60 -57.00 -24.60
CA GLY A 82 10.35 -57.71 -23.34
C GLY A 82 8.93 -58.26 -23.20
N GLY A 83 8.55 -59.21 -24.05
CA GLY A 83 7.29 -59.93 -23.92
C GLY A 83 7.29 -60.87 -22.72
N MET A 84 6.22 -60.78 -21.92
CA MET A 84 5.73 -61.79 -20.97
C MET A 84 4.45 -61.18 -20.39
N GLY A 85 3.23 -61.69 -20.52
CA GLY A 85 2.71 -62.99 -20.88
C GLY A 85 1.36 -63.06 -20.16
N GLY A 86 0.29 -63.50 -20.84
CA GLY A 86 -0.93 -63.89 -20.15
C GLY A 86 -2.24 -63.35 -20.73
N MET A 87 -3.01 -64.31 -21.21
CA MET A 87 -4.46 -64.44 -21.00
C MET A 87 -5.41 -63.87 -22.06
N MET A 88 -5.75 -64.80 -22.96
CA MET A 88 -7.08 -65.14 -23.53
C MET A 88 -7.75 -64.14 -24.47
#